data_AF-A0A966QBA7-F1
#
_entry.id   AF-A0A966QBA7-F1
#
_cell.length_a   1.000
_cell.length_b   1.000
_cell.length_c   1.000
_cell.angle_alpha   90.00
_cell.angle_beta   90.00
_cell.angle_gamma   90.00
#
_symmetry.space_group_name_H-M   'P 1'
#
loop_
_entity.id
_entity.type
_entity.pdbx_description
1 polymer ?
#
loop_
_entity_poly.entity_id
_entity_poly.type
_entity_poly.pdbx_seq_one_letter_code
_entity_poly.pdbx_strand_id
1 'polypeptide(L)'
;EKIASEAESLQDSNQWKATGERLKALVDEWKKVPRLDKKTDAQIWKRFSSARNHFDKRRRQHFSALTKEQSSVREGKERIVAEAESLATSTDWVNTAKRYKVLMDQWKASGRGKRSDDAKLWQRFKSAQDQFFSAKNADLEKRGESMAANLEKREAILTEIEALLPISNLDDAKRKFRDLRNKFNKVGVIDRNKRTGLERRLETVELAIKEAEQEHWRRSDPGARARAHDVVNQLQAAIADYEAKAAKAESAGDAKKASQLREAAAARAMWLLEAQKGLADFTTA
;
A
#
# COMPACT_ATOMS: atom_id res chain seq x y z
N GLU A 1 -31.64 70.25 30.48
CA GLU A 1 -30.21 70.31 30.09
C GLU A 1 -29.38 69.10 30.55
N LYS A 2 -29.19 68.86 31.85
CA LYS A 2 -28.33 67.75 32.35
C LYS A 2 -28.65 66.38 31.71
N ILE A 3 -29.93 65.99 31.66
CA ILE A 3 -30.40 64.73 31.05
C ILE A 3 -30.02 64.63 29.56
N ALA A 4 -30.15 65.72 28.80
CA ALA A 4 -29.83 65.74 27.37
C ALA A 4 -28.31 65.65 27.15
N SER A 5 -27.53 66.41 27.92
CA SER A 5 -26.05 66.39 27.87
C SER A 5 -25.47 65.02 28.22
N GLU A 6 -26.04 64.34 29.22
CA GLU A 6 -25.61 62.99 29.57
C GLU A 6 -25.97 61.97 28.47
N ALA A 7 -27.14 62.05 27.84
CA ALA A 7 -27.46 61.18 26.72
C ALA A 7 -26.52 61.42 25.52
N GLU A 8 -26.16 62.67 25.25
CA GLU A 8 -25.21 63.04 24.20
C GLU A 8 -23.81 62.48 24.47
N SER A 9 -23.33 62.44 25.72
CA SER A 9 -22.03 61.83 26.05
C SER A 9 -22.04 60.30 25.93
N LEU A 10 -23.21 59.69 26.08
CA LEU A 10 -23.40 58.24 25.99
C LEU A 10 -23.66 57.73 24.57
N GLN A 11 -23.98 58.60 23.61
CA GLN A 11 -24.51 58.21 22.30
C GLN A 11 -23.57 57.32 21.49
N ASP A 12 -22.26 57.43 21.71
CA ASP A 12 -21.22 56.66 21.01
C ASP A 12 -20.59 55.52 21.84
N SER A 13 -21.11 55.27 23.04
CA SER A 13 -20.65 54.21 23.93
C SER A 13 -20.85 52.81 23.33
N ASN A 14 -19.83 51.95 23.50
CA ASN A 14 -19.89 50.53 23.16
C ASN A 14 -20.32 49.65 24.36
N GLN A 15 -20.61 50.24 25.52
CA GLN A 15 -21.13 49.53 26.69
C GLN A 15 -22.64 49.27 26.52
N TRP A 16 -22.99 48.43 25.54
CA TRP A 16 -24.37 48.31 25.03
C TRP A 16 -25.44 48.04 26.09
N LYS A 17 -25.10 47.24 27.11
CA LYS A 17 -26.02 46.90 28.21
C LYS A 17 -26.16 48.06 29.19
N ALA A 18 -25.05 48.49 29.80
CA ALA A 18 -25.03 49.55 30.80
C ALA A 18 -25.55 50.89 30.25
N THR A 19 -25.12 51.28 29.04
CA THR A 19 -25.60 52.50 28.40
C THR A 19 -27.07 52.41 28.02
N GLY A 20 -27.55 51.24 27.56
CA GLY A 20 -28.97 51.05 27.28
C GLY A 20 -29.85 51.16 28.53
N GLU A 21 -29.40 50.59 29.66
CA GLU A 21 -30.06 50.71 30.96
C GLU A 21 -30.04 52.17 31.46
N ARG A 22 -28.91 52.87 31.33
CA ARG A 22 -28.78 54.27 31.74
C ARG A 22 -29.66 55.21 30.91
N LEU A 23 -29.67 55.07 29.58
CA LEU A 23 -30.54 55.85 28.69
C LEU A 23 -32.02 55.61 28.99
N LYS A 24 -32.40 54.39 29.41
CA LYS A 24 -33.76 54.09 29.87
C LYS A 24 -34.08 54.82 31.18
N ALA A 25 -33.16 54.80 32.15
CA ALA A 25 -33.31 55.54 33.40
C ALA A 25 -33.45 57.06 33.15
N LEU A 26 -32.67 57.63 32.22
CA LEU A 26 -32.75 59.03 31.82
C LEU A 26 -34.13 59.41 31.23
N VAL A 27 -34.80 58.49 30.52
CA VAL A 27 -36.19 58.71 30.07
C VAL A 27 -37.14 58.81 31.26
N ASP A 28 -36.96 57.98 32.27
CA ASP A 28 -37.80 57.98 33.46
C ASP A 28 -37.51 59.19 34.36
N GLU A 29 -36.27 59.66 34.41
CA GLU A 29 -35.90 60.93 35.03
C GLU A 29 -36.53 62.12 34.28
N TRP A 30 -36.50 62.12 32.94
CA TRP A 30 -37.11 63.18 32.11
C TRP A 30 -38.59 63.36 32.43
N LYS A 31 -39.34 62.27 32.60
CA LYS A 31 -40.77 62.30 32.94
C LYS A 31 -41.08 62.95 34.30
N LYS A 32 -40.11 62.99 35.21
CA LYS A 32 -40.27 63.53 36.57
C LYS A 32 -39.90 65.03 36.67
N VAL A 33 -39.22 65.58 35.66
CA VAL A 33 -38.82 66.99 35.66
C VAL A 33 -40.05 67.87 35.37
N PRO A 34 -40.24 68.99 36.08
CA PRO A 34 -41.29 69.97 35.77
C PRO A 34 -41.18 70.48 34.33
N ARG A 35 -42.32 70.67 33.66
CA ARG A 35 -42.34 71.17 32.27
C ARG A 35 -41.91 72.63 32.22
N LEU A 36 -41.12 72.96 31.20
CA LEU A 36 -40.74 74.32 30.88
C LEU A 36 -41.71 74.90 29.84
N ASP A 37 -41.39 76.09 29.31
CA ASP A 37 -42.07 76.59 28.12
C ASP A 37 -41.90 75.60 26.95
N LYS A 38 -42.92 75.56 26.09
CA LYS A 38 -43.05 74.58 25.02
C LYS A 38 -41.85 74.56 24.06
N LYS A 39 -41.20 75.71 23.82
CA LYS A 39 -40.11 75.83 22.84
C LYS A 39 -38.82 75.23 23.41
N THR A 40 -38.49 75.56 24.65
CA THR A 40 -37.29 75.06 25.33
C THR A 40 -37.39 73.55 25.58
N ASP A 41 -38.53 73.06 26.08
CA ASP A 41 -38.76 71.62 26.28
C ASP A 41 -38.61 70.83 24.97
N ALA A 42 -39.16 71.34 23.87
CA ALA A 42 -39.06 70.68 22.57
C ALA A 42 -37.61 70.61 22.05
N GLN A 43 -36.80 71.65 22.25
CA GLN A 43 -35.40 71.66 21.83
C GLN A 43 -34.56 70.66 22.63
N ILE A 44 -34.69 70.67 23.96
CA ILE A 44 -33.94 69.77 24.85
C ILE A 44 -34.39 68.32 24.61
N TRP A 45 -35.70 68.09 24.44
CA TRP A 45 -36.22 66.77 24.10
C TRP A 45 -35.68 66.26 22.77
N LYS A 46 -35.62 67.12 21.74
CA LYS A 46 -35.07 66.74 20.43
C LYS A 46 -33.62 66.27 20.55
N ARG A 47 -32.78 66.98 21.31
CA ARG A 47 -31.38 66.60 21.59
C ARG A 47 -31.28 65.25 22.28
N PHE A 48 -32.00 65.09 23.40
CA PHE A 48 -32.05 63.84 24.15
C PHE A 48 -32.54 62.65 23.31
N SER A 49 -33.65 62.83 22.59
CA SER A 49 -34.23 61.81 21.72
C SER A 49 -33.29 61.42 20.57
N SER A 50 -32.61 62.41 19.97
CA SER A 50 -31.62 62.17 18.92
C SER A 50 -30.45 61.31 19.40
N ALA A 51 -29.85 61.67 20.53
CA ALA A 51 -28.74 60.92 21.12
C ALA A 51 -29.13 59.46 21.46
N ARG A 52 -30.31 59.26 22.05
CA ARG A 52 -30.84 57.92 22.34
C ARG A 52 -31.08 57.11 21.05
N ASN A 53 -31.71 57.73 20.05
CA ASN A 53 -32.01 57.06 18.78
C ASN A 53 -30.73 56.68 18.02
N HIS A 54 -29.68 57.50 18.09
CA HIS A 54 -28.36 57.19 17.54
C HIS A 54 -27.74 55.95 18.20
N PHE A 55 -27.70 55.91 19.53
CA PHE A 55 -27.24 54.75 20.28
C PHE A 55 -28.07 53.49 19.96
N ASP A 56 -29.40 53.57 19.98
CA ASP A 56 -30.28 52.43 19.70
C ASP A 56 -30.12 51.91 18.26
N LYS A 57 -29.88 52.80 17.29
CA LYS A 57 -29.56 52.42 15.92
C LYS A 57 -28.24 51.64 15.86
N ARG A 58 -27.17 52.17 16.47
CA ARG A 58 -25.85 51.50 16.53
C ARG A 58 -25.93 50.15 17.23
N ARG A 59 -26.62 50.07 18.38
CA ARG A 59 -26.81 48.83 19.14
C ARG A 59 -27.51 47.77 18.31
N ARG A 60 -28.62 48.13 17.64
CA ARG A 60 -29.35 47.19 16.75
C ARG A 60 -28.49 46.71 15.59
N GLN A 61 -27.73 47.62 14.97
CA GLN A 61 -26.81 47.26 13.87
C GLN A 61 -25.72 46.29 14.34
N HIS A 62 -25.10 46.56 15.49
CA HIS A 62 -24.05 45.70 16.06
C HIS A 62 -24.56 44.27 16.33
N PHE A 63 -25.66 44.12 17.07
CA PHE A 63 -26.19 42.80 17.38
C PHE A 63 -26.76 42.09 16.13
N SER A 64 -27.34 42.83 15.18
CA SER A 64 -27.77 42.25 13.91
C SER A 64 -26.58 41.71 13.11
N ALA A 65 -25.47 42.45 13.04
CA ALA A 65 -24.25 41.99 12.38
C ALA A 65 -23.66 40.75 13.05
N LEU A 66 -23.56 40.75 14.39
CA LEU A 66 -23.07 39.60 15.16
C LEU A 66 -23.95 38.35 14.95
N THR A 67 -25.28 38.51 14.96
CA THR A 67 -26.20 37.40 14.68
C THR A 67 -26.04 36.86 13.26
N LYS A 68 -25.86 37.73 12.26
CA LYS A 68 -25.62 37.31 10.87
C LYS A 68 -24.32 36.54 10.73
N GLU A 69 -23.24 37.04 11.33
CA GLU A 69 -21.93 36.37 11.33
C GLU A 69 -22.03 34.98 11.98
N GLN A 70 -22.65 34.90 13.15
CA GLN A 70 -22.88 33.62 13.84
C GLN A 70 -23.72 32.63 13.02
N SER A 71 -24.76 33.11 12.32
CA SER A 71 -25.57 32.26 11.43
C SER A 71 -24.73 31.73 10.27
N SER A 72 -23.94 32.60 9.61
CA SER A 72 -23.07 32.21 8.51
C SER A 72 -22.03 31.17 8.92
N VAL A 73 -21.43 31.32 10.11
CA VAL A 73 -20.50 30.33 10.68
C VAL A 73 -21.20 29.00 10.92
N ARG A 74 -22.41 29.04 11.53
CA ARG A 74 -23.19 27.84 11.80
C ARG A 74 -23.55 27.09 10.51
N GLU A 75 -24.06 27.79 9.51
CA GLU A 75 -24.43 27.21 8.20
C GLU A 75 -23.22 26.61 7.47
N GLY A 76 -22.04 27.25 7.57
CA GLY A 76 -20.79 26.70 7.06
C GLY A 76 -20.42 25.38 7.74
N LYS A 77 -20.49 25.35 9.07
CA LYS A 77 -20.22 24.14 9.87
C LYS A 77 -21.25 23.05 9.64
N GLU A 78 -22.53 23.39 9.47
CA GLU A 78 -23.59 22.43 9.14
C GLU A 78 -23.31 21.73 7.80
N ARG A 79 -22.85 22.46 6.78
CA ARG A 79 -22.44 21.87 5.50
C ARG A 79 -21.25 20.91 5.65
N ILE A 80 -20.25 21.30 6.43
CA ILE A 80 -19.07 20.44 6.70
C ILE A 80 -19.51 19.15 7.41
N VAL A 81 -20.40 19.25 8.41
CA VAL A 81 -20.91 18.11 9.15
C VAL A 81 -21.75 17.19 8.27
N ALA A 82 -22.66 17.76 7.46
CA ALA A 82 -23.51 16.97 6.56
C ALA A 82 -22.67 16.17 5.56
N GLU A 83 -21.61 16.78 5.02
CA GLU A 83 -20.69 16.06 4.13
C GLU A 83 -19.90 14.99 4.88
N ALA A 84 -19.38 15.29 6.08
CA ALA A 84 -18.73 14.29 6.94
C ALA A 84 -19.63 13.10 7.23
N GLU A 85 -20.93 13.32 7.51
CA GLU A 85 -21.92 12.26 7.74
C GLU A 85 -22.17 11.44 6.48
N SER A 86 -22.26 12.07 5.30
CA SER A 86 -22.42 11.35 4.02
C SER A 86 -21.24 10.42 3.68
N LEU A 87 -20.06 10.74 4.21
CA LEU A 87 -18.82 9.98 3.99
C LEU A 87 -18.57 8.89 5.03
N ALA A 88 -19.36 8.83 6.11
CA ALA A 88 -19.09 7.98 7.28
C ALA A 88 -19.08 6.48 6.96
N THR A 89 -19.82 6.06 5.92
CA THR A 89 -19.94 4.67 5.47
C THR A 89 -19.22 4.38 4.16
N SER A 90 -18.47 5.36 3.62
CA SER A 90 -17.70 5.19 2.39
C SER A 90 -16.62 4.12 2.55
N THR A 91 -16.46 3.27 1.53
CA THR A 91 -15.38 2.28 1.44
C THR A 91 -14.22 2.74 0.55
N ASP A 92 -14.28 3.96 -0.01
CA ASP A 92 -13.14 4.60 -0.68
C ASP A 92 -12.15 5.16 0.36
N TRP A 93 -11.42 4.25 1.01
CA TRP A 93 -10.61 4.53 2.19
C TRP A 93 -9.57 5.64 1.99
N VAL A 94 -9.01 5.78 0.79
CA VAL A 94 -7.93 6.72 0.52
C VAL A 94 -8.49 8.12 0.26
N ASN A 95 -9.45 8.24 -0.65
CA ASN A 95 -9.99 9.55 -1.00
C ASN A 95 -10.86 10.11 0.11
N THR A 96 -11.65 9.27 0.78
CA THR A 96 -12.47 9.71 1.91
C THR A 96 -11.60 10.17 3.10
N ALA A 97 -10.50 9.48 3.40
CA ALA A 97 -9.57 9.94 4.45
C ALA A 97 -8.94 11.31 4.11
N LYS A 98 -8.55 11.52 2.86
CA LYS A 98 -8.08 12.84 2.38
C LYS A 98 -9.18 13.89 2.51
N ARG A 99 -10.43 13.54 2.19
CA ARG A 99 -11.56 14.46 2.29
C ARG A 99 -11.84 14.87 3.74
N TYR A 100 -11.83 13.94 4.69
CA TYR A 100 -11.94 14.26 6.12
C TYR A 100 -10.86 15.23 6.62
N LYS A 101 -9.63 15.14 6.09
CA LYS A 101 -8.57 16.11 6.40
C LYS A 101 -8.96 17.52 5.93
N VAL A 102 -9.44 17.64 4.69
CA VAL A 102 -9.91 18.92 4.15
C VAL A 102 -11.10 19.46 4.94
N LEU A 103 -12.06 18.62 5.30
CA LEU A 103 -13.21 19.03 6.12
C LEU A 103 -12.78 19.53 7.50
N MET A 104 -11.78 18.90 8.13
CA MET A 104 -11.20 19.36 9.39
C MET A 104 -10.54 20.74 9.24
N ASP A 105 -9.83 20.97 8.14
CA ASP A 105 -9.19 22.26 7.87
C ASP A 105 -10.24 23.35 7.61
N GLN A 106 -11.30 23.04 6.87
CA GLN A 106 -12.47 23.91 6.67
C GLN A 106 -13.18 24.22 8.00
N TRP A 107 -13.33 23.23 8.88
CA TRP A 107 -13.92 23.41 10.20
C TRP A 107 -13.11 24.41 11.04
N LYS A 108 -11.78 24.26 11.07
CA LYS A 108 -10.88 25.17 11.78
C LYS A 108 -10.92 26.59 11.20
N ALA A 109 -11.06 26.72 9.88
CA ALA A 109 -11.15 28.01 9.19
C ALA A 109 -12.50 28.72 9.33
N SER A 110 -13.58 28.00 9.73
CA SER A 110 -14.94 28.54 9.77
C SER A 110 -15.20 29.54 10.92
N GLY A 111 -14.22 29.81 11.78
CA GLY A 111 -14.40 30.71 12.93
C GLY A 111 -15.25 30.12 14.06
N ARG A 112 -15.68 30.96 15.01
CA ARG A 112 -16.42 30.55 16.20
C ARG A 112 -17.86 31.04 16.15
N GLY A 113 -18.80 30.11 16.25
CA GLY A 113 -20.22 30.41 16.35
C GLY A 113 -20.65 30.49 17.82
N LYS A 114 -21.94 30.25 18.05
CA LYS A 114 -22.45 30.05 19.41
C LYS A 114 -21.89 28.75 19.98
N ARG A 115 -21.33 28.81 21.19
CA ARG A 115 -20.65 27.67 21.85
C ARG A 115 -21.51 26.40 21.91
N SER A 116 -22.82 26.51 22.15
CA SER A 116 -23.73 25.37 22.19
C SER A 116 -23.86 24.66 20.85
N ASP A 117 -23.89 25.42 19.77
CA ASP A 117 -24.17 24.92 18.42
C ASP A 117 -22.89 24.32 17.85
N ASP A 118 -21.76 25.01 18.05
CA ASP A 118 -20.42 24.50 17.74
C ASP A 118 -20.15 23.16 18.43
N ALA A 119 -20.51 23.01 19.71
CA ALA A 119 -20.31 21.76 20.43
C ALA A 119 -21.14 20.60 19.84
N LYS A 120 -22.41 20.84 19.50
CA LYS A 120 -23.28 19.82 18.89
C LYS A 120 -22.78 19.41 17.50
N LEU A 121 -22.44 20.38 16.67
CA LEU A 121 -21.91 20.14 15.32
C LEU A 121 -20.57 19.41 15.37
N TRP A 122 -19.71 19.75 16.33
CA TRP A 122 -18.43 19.06 16.52
C TRP A 122 -18.61 17.59 16.91
N GLN A 123 -19.53 17.29 17.82
CA GLN A 123 -19.82 15.91 18.21
C GLN A 123 -20.31 15.07 17.02
N ARG A 124 -21.19 15.63 16.18
CA ARG A 124 -21.63 14.97 14.93
C ARG A 124 -20.49 14.72 13.96
N PHE A 125 -19.65 15.74 13.72
CA PHE A 125 -18.45 15.61 12.89
C PHE A 125 -17.53 14.48 13.39
N LYS A 126 -17.26 14.47 14.71
CA LYS A 126 -16.41 13.47 15.34
C LYS A 126 -17.00 12.07 15.25
N SER A 127 -18.29 11.92 15.51
CA SER A 127 -18.97 10.62 15.38
C SER A 127 -18.88 10.07 13.96
N ALA A 128 -19.11 10.90 12.93
CA ALA A 128 -18.98 10.48 11.54
C ALA A 128 -17.53 10.11 11.17
N GLN A 129 -16.55 10.91 11.61
CA GLN A 129 -15.13 10.63 11.44
C GLN A 129 -14.74 9.29 12.10
N ASP A 130 -15.15 9.09 13.36
CA ASP A 130 -14.78 7.90 14.13
C ASP A 130 -15.39 6.63 13.53
N GLN A 131 -16.63 6.70 13.03
CA GLN A 131 -17.27 5.60 12.29
C GLN A 131 -16.45 5.18 11.07
N PHE A 132 -16.08 6.14 10.21
CA PHE A 132 -15.28 5.85 9.01
C PHE A 132 -13.91 5.27 9.34
N PHE A 133 -13.17 5.89 10.27
CA PHE A 133 -11.81 5.43 10.61
C PHE A 133 -11.81 4.10 11.37
N SER A 134 -12.83 3.82 12.19
CA SER A 134 -13.02 2.51 12.81
C SER A 134 -13.23 1.42 11.75
N ALA A 135 -14.14 1.64 10.79
CA ALA A 135 -14.40 0.69 9.71
C ALA A 135 -13.16 0.46 8.83
N LYS A 136 -12.44 1.53 8.47
CA LYS A 136 -11.19 1.44 7.72
C LYS A 136 -10.12 0.64 8.46
N ASN A 137 -9.95 0.88 9.77
CA ASN A 137 -8.95 0.16 10.56
C ASN A 137 -9.30 -1.33 10.69
N ALA A 138 -10.57 -1.66 10.88
CA ALA A 138 -11.04 -3.06 10.90
C ALA A 138 -10.81 -3.77 9.56
N ASP A 139 -11.01 -3.10 8.42
CA ASP A 139 -10.70 -3.66 7.10
C ASP A 139 -9.19 -3.87 6.91
N LEU A 140 -8.35 -2.94 7.39
CA LEU A 140 -6.89 -3.10 7.36
C LEU A 140 -6.41 -4.26 8.24
N GLU A 141 -6.97 -4.40 9.44
CA GLU A 141 -6.66 -5.50 10.36
C GLU A 141 -7.03 -6.85 9.75
N LYS A 142 -8.26 -6.99 9.23
CA LYS A 142 -8.72 -8.20 8.56
C LYS A 142 -7.85 -8.56 7.35
N ARG A 143 -7.41 -7.57 6.57
CA ARG A 143 -6.46 -7.79 5.47
C ARG A 143 -5.10 -8.24 5.99
N GLY A 144 -4.62 -7.65 7.09
CA GLY A 144 -3.38 -8.04 7.78
C GLY A 144 -3.40 -9.49 8.24
N GLU A 145 -4.46 -9.90 8.95
CA GLU A 145 -4.68 -11.29 9.40
C GLU A 145 -4.72 -12.26 8.21
N SER A 146 -5.46 -11.90 7.14
CA SER A 146 -5.51 -12.72 5.93
C SER A 146 -4.13 -12.87 5.27
N MET A 147 -3.34 -11.79 5.20
CA MET A 147 -1.99 -11.85 4.66
C MET A 147 -1.03 -12.67 5.53
N ALA A 148 -1.15 -12.60 6.86
CA ALA A 148 -0.35 -13.40 7.78
C ALA A 148 -0.69 -14.90 7.66
N ALA A 149 -1.98 -15.26 7.66
CA ALA A 149 -2.41 -16.63 7.44
C ALA A 149 -2.01 -17.18 6.05
N ASN A 150 -2.00 -16.32 5.02
CA ASN A 150 -1.49 -16.68 3.70
C ASN A 150 0.03 -16.90 3.71
N LEU A 151 0.78 -16.10 4.49
CA LEU A 151 2.23 -16.27 4.63
C LEU A 151 2.55 -17.63 5.24
N GLU A 152 1.91 -17.99 6.35
CA GLU A 152 2.10 -19.29 7.02
C GLU A 152 1.82 -20.47 6.07
N LYS A 153 0.74 -20.40 5.29
CA LYS A 153 0.41 -21.42 4.28
C LYS A 153 1.48 -21.52 3.19
N ARG A 154 1.99 -20.39 2.70
CA ARG A 154 3.05 -20.38 1.69
C ARG A 154 4.38 -20.91 2.24
N GLU A 155 4.71 -20.59 3.48
CA GLU A 155 5.89 -21.11 4.17
C GLU A 155 5.79 -22.63 4.37
N ALA A 156 4.63 -23.15 4.79
CA ALA A 156 4.41 -24.59 4.91
C ALA A 156 4.59 -25.32 3.57
N ILE A 157 4.00 -24.79 2.49
CA ILE A 157 4.16 -25.34 1.14
C ILE A 157 5.63 -25.28 0.69
N LEU A 158 6.36 -24.21 1.02
CA LEU A 158 7.79 -24.11 0.69
C LEU A 158 8.62 -25.17 1.41
N THR A 159 8.32 -25.47 2.67
CA THR A 159 8.96 -26.57 3.39
C THR A 159 8.73 -27.91 2.69
N GLU A 160 7.52 -28.16 2.19
CA GLU A 160 7.23 -29.37 1.37
C GLU A 160 8.00 -29.37 0.04
N ILE A 161 8.16 -28.21 -0.60
CA ILE A 161 8.92 -28.06 -1.85
C ILE A 161 10.42 -28.30 -1.62
N GLU A 162 10.99 -27.74 -0.55
CA GLU A 162 12.40 -27.92 -0.18
C GLU A 162 12.72 -29.38 0.17
N ALA A 163 11.76 -30.10 0.76
CA ALA A 163 11.88 -31.53 1.05
C ALA A 163 11.92 -32.43 -0.20
N LEU A 164 11.72 -31.88 -1.41
CA LEU A 164 11.96 -32.61 -2.66
C LEU A 164 13.46 -32.79 -2.95
N LEU A 165 14.32 -32.07 -2.21
CA LEU A 165 15.77 -32.22 -2.27
C LEU A 165 16.28 -33.10 -1.11
N PRO A 166 17.27 -33.97 -1.33
CA PRO A 166 17.91 -34.28 -2.62
C PRO A 166 16.98 -35.10 -3.56
N ILE A 167 17.18 -34.96 -4.88
CA ILE A 167 16.33 -35.59 -5.90
C ILE A 167 16.72 -37.06 -6.08
N SER A 168 15.90 -37.98 -5.55
CA SER A 168 16.09 -39.43 -5.75
C SER A 168 15.34 -39.98 -6.97
N ASN A 169 14.16 -39.43 -7.28
CA ASN A 169 13.35 -39.81 -8.44
C ASN A 169 12.89 -38.54 -9.16
N LEU A 170 13.40 -38.31 -10.38
CA LEU A 170 13.19 -37.07 -11.12
C LEU A 170 11.72 -36.87 -11.52
N ASP A 171 11.05 -37.91 -12.03
CA ASP A 171 9.66 -37.80 -12.48
C ASP A 171 8.71 -37.53 -11.32
N ASP A 172 8.94 -38.17 -10.17
CA ASP A 172 8.17 -37.94 -8.96
C ASP A 172 8.38 -36.54 -8.40
N ALA A 173 9.64 -36.08 -8.34
CA ALA A 173 9.99 -34.74 -7.90
C ALA A 173 9.35 -33.67 -8.79
N LYS A 174 9.39 -33.82 -10.13
CA LYS A 174 8.74 -32.90 -11.08
C LYS A 174 7.23 -32.84 -10.89
N ARG A 175 6.56 -34.00 -10.74
CA ARG A 175 5.12 -34.06 -10.52
C ARG A 175 4.73 -33.35 -9.22
N LYS A 176 5.38 -33.69 -8.11
CA LYS A 176 5.14 -33.09 -6.79
C LYS A 176 5.42 -31.59 -6.80
N PHE A 177 6.54 -31.16 -7.39
CA PHE A 177 6.90 -29.75 -7.51
C PHE A 177 5.82 -28.94 -8.25
N ARG A 178 5.34 -29.44 -9.39
CA ARG A 178 4.26 -28.80 -10.14
C ARG A 178 2.99 -28.64 -9.30
N ASP A 179 2.59 -29.70 -8.60
CA ASP A 179 1.36 -29.71 -7.81
C ASP A 179 1.47 -28.76 -6.59
N LEU A 180 2.63 -28.76 -5.91
CA LEU A 180 2.91 -27.85 -4.80
C LEU A 180 3.02 -26.39 -5.26
N ARG A 181 3.67 -26.12 -6.40
CA ARG A 181 3.74 -24.78 -6.98
C ARG A 181 2.36 -24.26 -7.36
N ASN A 182 1.49 -25.12 -7.88
CA ASN A 182 0.10 -24.77 -8.13
C ASN A 182 -0.65 -24.41 -6.83
N LYS A 183 -0.44 -25.16 -5.74
CA LYS A 183 -1.00 -24.81 -4.42
C LYS A 183 -0.43 -23.48 -3.91
N PHE A 184 0.88 -23.27 -4.02
CA PHE A 184 1.57 -22.03 -3.60
C PHE A 184 0.98 -20.80 -4.29
N ASN A 185 0.76 -20.89 -5.61
CA ASN A 185 0.20 -19.80 -6.41
C ASN A 185 -1.28 -19.51 -6.11
N LYS A 186 -2.04 -20.51 -5.63
CA LYS A 186 -3.45 -20.36 -5.22
C LYS A 186 -3.60 -19.68 -3.86
N VAL A 187 -2.55 -19.65 -3.03
CA VAL A 187 -2.59 -18.91 -1.77
C VAL A 187 -2.65 -17.42 -2.06
N GLY A 188 -3.54 -16.71 -1.37
CA GLY A 188 -3.79 -15.28 -1.58
C GLY A 188 -2.57 -14.37 -1.34
N VAL A 189 -2.83 -13.07 -1.36
CA VAL A 189 -1.79 -12.04 -1.19
C VAL A 189 -1.12 -12.16 0.17
N ILE A 190 0.19 -11.90 0.19
CA ILE A 190 1.04 -11.83 1.40
C ILE A 190 1.72 -10.46 1.46
N ASP A 191 2.39 -10.18 2.58
CA ASP A 191 3.24 -9.00 2.72
C ASP A 191 4.29 -8.94 1.60
N ARG A 192 4.36 -7.79 0.94
CA ARG A 192 5.28 -7.53 -0.18
C ARG A 192 6.75 -7.73 0.20
N ASN A 193 7.13 -7.39 1.43
CA ASN A 193 8.50 -7.50 1.92
C ASN A 193 8.94 -8.97 2.09
N LYS A 194 7.99 -9.87 2.34
CA LYS A 194 8.27 -11.31 2.49
C LYS A 194 8.31 -12.02 1.13
N ARG A 195 7.58 -11.51 0.13
CA ARG A 195 7.40 -12.15 -1.17
C ARG A 195 8.72 -12.57 -1.84
N THR A 196 9.69 -11.65 -1.94
CA THR A 196 10.97 -11.92 -2.61
C THR A 196 11.76 -13.06 -1.97
N GLY A 197 11.72 -13.18 -0.64
CA GLY A 197 12.41 -14.26 0.07
C GLY A 197 11.80 -15.64 -0.23
N LEU A 198 10.47 -15.72 -0.27
CA LEU A 198 9.75 -16.94 -0.63
C LEU A 198 9.97 -17.33 -2.10
N GLU A 199 9.97 -16.35 -3.01
CA GLU A 199 10.24 -16.56 -4.44
C GLU A 199 11.65 -17.14 -4.66
N ARG A 200 12.66 -16.63 -3.95
CA ARG A 200 14.03 -17.15 -4.04
C ARG A 200 14.16 -18.59 -3.58
N ARG A 201 13.47 -18.98 -2.49
CA ARG A 201 13.45 -20.37 -2.00
C ARG A 201 12.83 -21.32 -3.03
N LEU A 202 11.72 -20.91 -3.64
CA LEU A 202 11.07 -21.66 -4.71
C LEU A 202 11.99 -21.83 -5.93
N GLU A 203 12.67 -20.76 -6.33
CA GLU A 203 13.58 -20.74 -7.48
C GLU A 203 14.77 -21.68 -7.29
N THR A 204 15.34 -21.75 -6.08
CA THR A 204 16.44 -22.68 -5.77
C THR A 204 16.06 -24.14 -6.07
N VAL A 205 14.87 -24.58 -5.64
CA VAL A 205 14.40 -25.95 -5.88
C VAL A 205 14.07 -26.16 -7.36
N GLU A 206 13.47 -25.17 -8.01
CA GLU A 206 13.20 -25.22 -9.45
C GLU A 206 14.49 -25.38 -10.27
N LEU A 207 15.54 -24.64 -9.90
CA LEU A 207 16.84 -24.72 -10.56
C LEU A 207 17.46 -26.12 -10.36
N ALA A 208 17.45 -26.66 -9.14
CA ALA A 208 17.96 -27.99 -8.86
C ALA A 208 17.23 -29.08 -9.68
N ILE A 209 15.91 -28.98 -9.83
CA ILE A 209 15.13 -29.90 -10.68
C ILE A 209 15.53 -29.76 -12.16
N LYS A 210 15.68 -28.52 -12.65
CA LYS A 210 16.13 -28.26 -14.04
C LYS A 210 17.52 -28.82 -14.31
N GLU A 211 18.46 -28.65 -13.38
CA GLU A 211 19.82 -29.19 -13.49
C GLU A 211 19.81 -30.73 -13.49
N ALA A 212 19.03 -31.36 -12.60
CA ALA A 212 18.87 -32.80 -12.58
C ALA A 212 18.24 -33.35 -13.88
N GLU A 213 17.28 -32.61 -14.46
CA GLU A 213 16.69 -32.94 -15.76
C GLU A 213 17.69 -32.83 -16.91
N GLN A 214 18.49 -31.75 -16.93
CA GLN A 214 19.53 -31.57 -17.94
C GLN A 214 20.59 -32.68 -17.85
N GLU A 215 21.01 -33.06 -16.64
CA GLU A 215 21.98 -34.14 -16.45
C GLU A 215 21.40 -35.51 -16.86
N HIS A 216 20.15 -35.80 -16.50
CA HIS A 216 19.46 -37.00 -16.94
C HIS A 216 19.36 -37.05 -18.48
N TRP A 217 18.98 -35.94 -19.13
CA TRP A 217 18.95 -35.85 -20.58
C TRP A 217 20.35 -36.03 -21.20
N ARG A 218 21.39 -35.40 -20.64
CA ARG A 218 22.77 -35.54 -21.14
C ARG A 218 23.25 -37.00 -21.10
N ARG A 219 22.89 -37.75 -20.06
CA ARG A 219 23.21 -39.18 -19.91
C ARG A 219 22.34 -40.09 -20.78
N SER A 220 21.15 -39.64 -21.17
CA SER A 220 20.22 -40.42 -22.00
C SER A 220 20.15 -39.95 -23.46
N ASP A 221 20.93 -38.93 -23.86
CA ASP A 221 20.93 -38.36 -25.21
C ASP A 221 21.25 -39.44 -26.25
N PRO A 222 20.27 -39.85 -27.07
CA PRO A 222 20.46 -40.90 -28.06
C PRO A 222 21.53 -40.57 -29.09
N GLY A 223 21.70 -39.28 -29.43
CA GLY A 223 22.69 -38.82 -30.40
C GLY A 223 24.11 -38.83 -29.85
N ALA A 224 24.31 -38.41 -28.59
CA ALA A 224 25.60 -38.54 -27.91
C ALA A 224 25.97 -40.02 -27.71
N ARG A 225 25.02 -40.85 -27.26
CA ARG A 225 25.22 -42.29 -27.10
C ARG A 225 25.56 -42.97 -28.43
N ALA A 226 24.88 -42.64 -29.52
CA ALA A 226 25.17 -43.19 -30.85
C ALA A 226 26.57 -42.79 -31.35
N ARG A 227 26.98 -41.53 -31.14
CA ARG A 227 28.35 -41.08 -31.47
C ARG A 227 29.41 -41.80 -30.63
N ALA A 228 29.17 -41.99 -29.34
CA ALA A 228 30.07 -42.76 -28.48
C ALA A 228 30.20 -44.22 -28.95
N HIS A 229 29.08 -44.86 -29.34
CA HIS A 229 29.11 -46.19 -29.96
C HIS A 229 29.90 -46.20 -31.29
N ASP A 230 29.73 -45.19 -32.16
CA ASP A 230 30.44 -45.11 -33.44
C ASP A 230 31.96 -44.98 -33.25
N VAL A 231 32.41 -44.14 -32.32
CA VAL A 231 33.85 -44.01 -31.98
C VAL A 231 34.43 -45.33 -31.49
N VAL A 232 33.72 -46.06 -30.62
CA VAL A 232 34.13 -47.39 -30.15
C VAL A 232 34.26 -48.36 -31.34
N ASN A 233 33.28 -48.39 -32.24
CA ASN A 233 33.28 -49.25 -33.42
C ASN A 233 34.44 -48.91 -34.38
N GLN A 234 34.70 -47.62 -34.62
CA GLN A 234 35.80 -47.16 -35.47
C GLN A 234 37.17 -47.55 -34.89
N LEU A 235 37.36 -47.42 -33.57
CA LEU A 235 38.60 -47.83 -32.91
C LEU A 235 38.80 -49.34 -32.98
N GLN A 236 37.74 -50.14 -32.77
CA GLN A 236 37.80 -51.59 -32.93
C GLN A 236 38.16 -52.01 -34.36
N ALA A 237 37.51 -51.39 -35.37
CA ALA A 237 37.80 -51.66 -36.77
C ALA A 237 39.25 -51.28 -37.14
N ALA A 238 39.75 -50.15 -36.64
CA ALA A 238 41.13 -49.74 -36.86
C ALA A 238 42.14 -50.69 -36.21
N ILE A 239 41.90 -51.13 -34.97
CA ILE A 239 42.75 -52.11 -34.28
C ILE A 239 42.82 -53.42 -35.10
N ALA A 240 41.65 -53.95 -35.52
CA ALA A 240 41.59 -55.17 -36.32
C ALA A 240 42.33 -55.03 -37.67
N ASP A 241 42.23 -53.88 -38.34
CA ASP A 241 42.98 -53.61 -39.58
C ASP A 241 44.50 -53.55 -39.35
N TYR A 242 44.96 -52.88 -38.30
CA TYR A 242 46.39 -52.84 -37.95
C TYR A 242 46.93 -54.23 -37.58
N GLU A 243 46.18 -55.02 -36.82
CA GLU A 243 46.54 -56.39 -36.46
C GLU A 243 46.59 -57.31 -37.69
N ALA A 244 45.61 -57.22 -38.58
CA ALA A 244 45.59 -57.97 -39.83
C ALA A 244 46.77 -57.59 -40.75
N LYS A 245 47.10 -56.31 -40.84
CA LYS A 245 48.29 -55.82 -41.57
C LYS A 245 49.58 -56.29 -40.93
N ALA A 246 49.66 -56.31 -39.60
CA ALA A 246 50.83 -56.82 -38.87
C ALA A 246 51.04 -58.32 -39.16
N ALA A 247 49.97 -59.13 -39.12
CA ALA A 247 50.02 -60.56 -39.43
C ALA A 247 50.47 -60.82 -40.88
N LYS A 248 50.00 -60.02 -41.85
CA LYS A 248 50.46 -60.10 -43.25
C LYS A 248 51.92 -59.70 -43.43
N ALA A 249 52.40 -58.68 -42.70
CA ALA A 249 53.80 -58.25 -42.76
C ALA A 249 54.73 -59.34 -42.16
N GLU A 250 54.29 -59.98 -41.09
CA GLU A 250 55.00 -61.09 -40.46
C GLU A 250 55.08 -62.32 -41.37
N SER A 251 53.98 -62.71 -42.03
CA SER A 251 53.99 -63.82 -42.98
C SER A 251 54.81 -63.54 -44.24
N ALA A 252 55.03 -62.27 -44.57
CA ALA A 252 55.94 -61.83 -45.63
C ALA A 252 57.41 -61.70 -45.18
N GLY A 253 57.74 -61.99 -43.92
CA GLY A 253 59.10 -61.93 -43.39
C GLY A 253 59.58 -60.54 -42.94
N ASP A 254 58.71 -59.52 -42.94
CA ASP A 254 59.04 -58.16 -42.51
C ASP A 254 58.69 -57.93 -41.04
N ALA A 255 59.52 -58.49 -40.15
CA ALA A 255 59.32 -58.44 -38.70
C ALA A 255 59.29 -57.01 -38.13
N LYS A 256 60.08 -56.09 -38.71
CA LYS A 256 60.14 -54.70 -38.26
C LYS A 256 58.82 -53.98 -38.52
N LYS A 257 58.26 -54.15 -39.71
CA LYS A 257 56.96 -53.57 -40.08
C LYS A 257 55.82 -54.20 -39.28
N ALA A 258 55.86 -55.51 -39.03
CA ALA A 258 54.87 -56.19 -38.18
C ALA A 258 54.85 -55.62 -36.75
N SER A 259 56.03 -55.40 -36.15
CA SER A 259 56.15 -54.81 -34.81
C SER A 259 55.61 -53.38 -34.74
N GLN A 260 55.92 -52.53 -35.71
CA GLN A 260 55.41 -51.15 -35.77
C GLN A 260 53.88 -51.10 -35.89
N LEU A 261 53.29 -52.00 -36.69
CA LEU A 261 51.84 -52.10 -36.85
C LEU A 261 51.16 -52.59 -35.57
N ARG A 262 51.79 -53.51 -34.82
CA ARG A 262 51.31 -53.94 -33.49
C ARG A 262 51.37 -52.82 -32.47
N GLU A 263 52.44 -52.04 -32.44
CA GLU A 263 52.52 -50.85 -31.58
C GLU A 263 51.41 -49.84 -31.92
N ALA A 264 51.12 -49.64 -33.20
CA ALA A 264 50.03 -48.77 -33.65
C ALA A 264 48.63 -49.30 -33.25
N ALA A 265 48.45 -50.62 -33.22
CA ALA A 265 47.24 -51.27 -32.69
C ALA A 265 47.14 -51.10 -31.17
N ALA A 266 48.24 -51.36 -30.43
CA ALA A 266 48.31 -51.22 -28.97
C ALA A 266 48.03 -49.78 -28.51
N ALA A 267 48.55 -48.78 -29.21
CA ALA A 267 48.24 -47.38 -28.93
C ALA A 267 46.74 -47.09 -29.06
N ARG A 268 46.06 -47.66 -30.07
CA ARG A 268 44.61 -47.50 -30.27
C ARG A 268 43.78 -48.30 -29.28
N ALA A 269 44.28 -49.43 -28.80
CA ALA A 269 43.62 -50.21 -27.73
C ALA A 269 43.52 -49.41 -26.42
N MET A 270 44.51 -48.56 -26.12
CA MET A 270 44.43 -47.64 -24.97
C MET A 270 43.31 -46.61 -25.12
N TRP A 271 43.15 -46.03 -26.32
CA TRP A 271 42.05 -45.11 -26.61
C TRP A 271 40.68 -45.81 -26.62
N LEU A 272 40.61 -47.05 -27.09
CA LEU A 272 39.39 -47.87 -27.05
C LEU A 272 38.90 -48.08 -25.62
N LEU A 273 39.82 -48.38 -24.70
CA LEU A 273 39.49 -48.59 -23.28
C LEU A 273 38.85 -47.33 -22.66
N GLU A 274 39.38 -46.15 -23.00
CA GLU A 274 38.81 -44.88 -22.52
C GLU A 274 37.46 -44.55 -23.18
N ALA A 275 37.32 -44.80 -24.48
CA ALA A 275 36.06 -44.64 -25.20
C ALA A 275 34.96 -45.58 -24.67
N GLN A 276 35.31 -46.81 -24.27
CA GLN A 276 34.39 -47.78 -23.67
C GLN A 276 33.92 -47.34 -22.28
N LYS A 277 34.77 -46.71 -21.47
CA LYS A 277 34.34 -46.10 -20.20
C LYS A 277 33.35 -44.97 -20.44
N GLY A 278 33.67 -44.06 -21.35
CA GLY A 278 32.77 -42.96 -21.71
C GLY A 278 31.42 -43.44 -22.27
N LEU A 279 31.40 -44.58 -22.95
CA LEU A 279 30.16 -45.22 -23.39
C LEU A 279 29.38 -45.85 -22.22
N ALA A 280 30.07 -46.47 -21.26
CA ALA A 280 29.45 -47.08 -20.07
C ALA A 280 28.73 -46.04 -19.18
N ASP A 281 29.21 -44.79 -19.18
CA ASP A 281 28.57 -43.67 -18.48
C ASP A 281 27.13 -43.39 -18.98
N PHE A 282 26.79 -43.77 -20.21
CA PHE A 282 25.42 -43.69 -20.77
C PHE A 282 24.54 -44.90 -20.40
N THR A 283 25.11 -45.98 -19.85
CA THR A 283 24.38 -47.23 -19.54
C THR A 283 24.14 -47.45 -18.05
N THR A 284 24.86 -46.76 -17.18
CA THR A 284 24.79 -46.92 -15.71
C THR A 284 23.83 -45.92 -15.06
N ALA A 285 23.00 -45.24 -15.87
CA ALA A 285 22.04 -44.21 -15.45
C ALA A 285 20.62 -44.79 -15.35
#